data_AF-A0A0N4YAX1-F1
#
_entry.id   AF-A0A0N4YAX1-F1
#
_cell.length_a   1.000
_cell.length_b   1.000
_cell.length_c   1.000
_cell.angle_alpha   90.00
_cell.angle_beta   90.00
_cell.angle_gamma   90.00
#
_symmetry.space_group_name_H-M   'P 1'
#
loop_
_entity.id
_entity.type
_entity.pdbx_description
1 polymer ?
#
loop_
_entity_poly.entity_id
_entity_poly.type
_entity_poly.pdbx_seq_one_letter_code
_entity_poly.pdbx_strand_id
1 'polypeptide(L)'
;MEVVERMKGKRIVKSIVYGNTATPFGYKRESDQHTHQWTVFLKMFNDDDPSDFIRKVQFKLHDSYAVNSRVCEKPPYEVTETGWGEFEVQMRIYFVDVTVFHYLRLFQPVVNLPNGTTQVIAEHYDEIVFQEPTIPMYKALTSGDGKKHDRKKFHADCRFAQIALVSIFLLLC
;
A
#
# COMPACT_ATOMS: atom_id res chain seq x y z
N MET A 1 1.74 -15.69 -30.69
CA MET A 1 1.22 -15.30 -29.37
C MET A 1 1.16 -16.58 -28.55
N GLU A 2 1.95 -16.70 -27.49
CA GLU A 2 1.80 -17.84 -26.58
C GLU A 2 0.43 -17.73 -25.91
N VAL A 3 -0.35 -18.81 -26.01
CA VAL A 3 -1.62 -18.92 -25.31
C VAL A 3 -1.29 -19.19 -23.84
N VAL A 4 -1.42 -18.18 -22.99
CA VAL A 4 -1.20 -18.34 -21.56
C VAL A 4 -2.41 -19.06 -20.96
N GLU A 5 -2.20 -20.30 -20.52
CA GLU A 5 -3.25 -21.12 -19.91
C GLU A 5 -3.69 -20.54 -18.55
N ARG A 6 -5.02 -20.47 -18.35
CA ARG A 6 -5.66 -19.89 -17.16
C ARG A 6 -6.51 -20.91 -16.43
N MET A 7 -6.57 -20.81 -15.11
CA MET A 7 -7.33 -21.69 -14.24
C MET A 7 -8.82 -21.35 -14.27
N LYS A 8 -9.57 -21.94 -15.20
CA LYS A 8 -11.01 -21.68 -15.39
C LYS A 8 -11.82 -21.93 -14.11
N GLY A 9 -12.76 -21.04 -13.82
CA GLY A 9 -13.63 -21.14 -12.64
C GLY A 9 -12.93 -21.00 -11.29
N LYS A 10 -11.62 -20.70 -11.26
CA LYS A 10 -10.91 -20.40 -10.02
C LYS A 10 -10.92 -18.89 -9.76
N ARG A 11 -11.19 -18.53 -8.51
CA ARG A 11 -11.13 -17.17 -7.99
C ARG A 11 -10.40 -17.19 -6.66
N ILE A 12 -9.35 -16.38 -6.54
CA ILE A 12 -8.60 -16.18 -5.30
C ILE A 12 -8.68 -14.71 -4.92
N VAL A 13 -8.85 -14.43 -3.64
CA VAL A 13 -8.91 -13.07 -3.10
C VAL A 13 -7.77 -12.92 -2.10
N LYS A 14 -7.01 -11.84 -2.21
CA LYS A 14 -5.95 -11.48 -1.26
C LYS A 14 -6.24 -10.11 -0.67
N SER A 15 -6.41 -10.07 0.65
CA SER A 15 -6.69 -8.85 1.40
C SER A 15 -5.41 -8.07 1.67
N ILE A 16 -5.40 -6.79 1.31
CA ILE A 16 -4.27 -5.88 1.48
C ILE A 16 -4.67 -4.66 2.30
N VAL A 17 -3.66 -4.06 2.92
CA VAL A 17 -3.74 -2.73 3.51
C VAL A 17 -2.66 -1.88 2.87
N TYR A 18 -3.02 -0.72 2.37
CA TYR A 18 -2.06 0.25 1.87
C TYR A 18 -2.37 1.63 2.41
N GLY A 19 -1.37 2.49 2.40
CA GLY A 19 -1.52 3.72 3.17
C GLY A 19 -0.24 4.49 3.38
N ASN A 20 -0.33 5.46 4.29
CA ASN A 20 0.81 6.18 4.80
C ASN A 20 0.69 6.48 6.28
N THR A 21 1.83 6.69 6.92
CA THR A 21 1.95 7.36 8.22
C THR A 21 2.81 8.62 8.06
N ALA A 22 2.58 9.64 8.88
CA ALA A 22 3.48 10.77 9.00
C ALA A 22 3.59 11.25 10.44
N THR A 23 4.82 11.53 10.87
CA THR A 23 5.16 11.97 12.21
C THR A 23 5.91 13.30 12.11
N PRO A 24 5.45 14.36 12.78
CA PRO A 24 6.15 15.64 12.80
C PRO A 24 7.48 15.51 13.56
N PHE A 25 8.49 16.25 13.13
CA PHE A 25 9.76 16.36 13.87
C PHE A 25 9.62 17.19 15.16
N GLY A 26 8.60 18.03 15.23
CA GLY A 26 8.46 19.08 16.25
C GLY A 26 9.27 20.35 15.95
N TYR A 27 10.04 20.35 14.86
CA TYR A 27 10.79 21.51 14.37
C TYR A 27 10.88 21.49 12.83
N LYS A 28 11.26 22.63 12.26
CA LYS A 28 11.53 22.76 10.82
C LYS A 28 13.03 22.60 10.59
N ARG A 29 13.43 21.63 9.78
CA ARG A 29 14.85 21.38 9.51
C ARG A 29 15.43 22.52 8.66
N GLU A 30 16.59 23.06 9.04
CA GLU A 30 17.16 24.24 8.37
C GLU A 30 17.60 23.95 6.92
N SER A 31 18.12 22.74 6.65
CA SER A 31 18.71 22.38 5.36
C SER A 31 17.72 22.28 4.20
N ASP A 32 16.55 21.70 4.45
CA ASP A 32 15.56 21.34 3.41
C ASP A 32 14.15 21.83 3.76
N GLN A 33 13.98 22.49 4.92
CA GLN A 33 12.71 23.01 5.40
C GLN A 33 11.65 21.93 5.69
N HIS A 34 12.06 20.65 5.77
CA HIS A 34 11.16 19.53 6.06
C HIS A 34 10.65 19.59 7.51
N THR A 35 9.42 19.15 7.71
CA THR A 35 8.71 19.20 9.00
C THR A 35 8.24 17.84 9.48
N HIS A 36 8.13 16.87 8.57
CA HIS A 36 7.63 15.53 8.87
C HIS A 36 8.55 14.46 8.27
N GLN A 37 8.60 13.32 8.95
CA GLN A 37 8.94 12.05 8.33
C GLN A 37 7.64 11.33 7.99
N TRP A 38 7.56 10.75 6.81
CA TRP A 38 6.40 10.02 6.35
C TRP A 38 6.82 8.67 5.77
N THR A 39 5.93 7.69 5.83
CA THR A 39 6.13 6.36 5.26
C THR A 39 4.90 5.98 4.45
N VAL A 40 5.07 5.59 3.19
CA VAL A 40 4.02 4.93 2.39
C VAL A 40 4.26 3.44 2.36
N PHE A 41 3.20 2.63 2.35
CA PHE A 41 3.34 1.18 2.43
C PHE A 41 2.22 0.39 1.76
N LEU A 42 2.53 -0.87 1.46
CA LEU A 42 1.61 -1.96 1.15
C LEU A 42 1.90 -3.14 2.09
N LYS A 43 0.87 -3.70 2.71
CA LYS A 43 0.96 -4.83 3.65
C LYS A 43 -0.17 -5.82 3.36
N MET A 44 0.06 -7.09 3.73
CA MET A 44 -1.00 -8.09 3.73
C MET A 44 -1.85 -7.92 4.99
N PHE A 45 -3.18 -7.99 4.85
CA PHE A 45 -4.07 -7.86 6.01
C PHE A 45 -3.98 -9.07 6.96
N ASN A 46 -3.72 -10.27 6.41
CA ASN A 46 -3.70 -11.52 7.17
C ASN A 46 -2.28 -12.00 7.52
N ASP A 47 -1.26 -11.14 7.46
CA ASP A 47 0.17 -11.47 7.65
C ASP A 47 0.74 -12.54 6.67
N ASP A 48 -0.01 -12.90 5.62
CA ASP A 48 0.48 -13.72 4.50
C ASP A 48 1.81 -13.16 3.97
N ASP A 49 2.75 -14.03 3.57
CA ASP A 49 3.94 -13.59 2.84
C ASP A 49 3.54 -13.25 1.39
N PRO A 50 3.57 -11.96 0.98
CA PRO A 50 3.22 -11.59 -0.37
C PRO A 50 4.28 -11.95 -1.40
N SER A 51 5.50 -12.33 -0.99
CA SER A 51 6.66 -12.51 -1.87
C SER A 51 6.46 -13.61 -2.92
N ASP A 52 5.58 -14.57 -2.65
CA ASP A 52 5.29 -15.66 -3.58
C ASP A 52 4.56 -15.16 -4.84
N PHE A 53 3.71 -14.13 -4.70
CA PHE A 53 2.84 -13.66 -5.78
C PHE A 53 3.05 -12.18 -6.16
N ILE A 54 3.67 -11.37 -5.30
CA ILE A 54 4.12 -10.00 -5.58
C ILE A 54 5.62 -10.04 -5.86
N ARG A 55 5.99 -9.68 -7.09
CA ARG A 55 7.39 -9.58 -7.54
C ARG A 55 8.07 -8.30 -7.06
N LYS A 56 7.36 -7.17 -7.12
CA LYS A 56 7.84 -5.88 -6.63
C LYS A 56 6.70 -4.88 -6.50
N VAL A 57 6.91 -3.87 -5.67
CA VAL A 57 6.04 -2.69 -5.57
C VAL A 57 6.86 -1.47 -5.95
N GLN A 58 6.32 -0.60 -6.80
CA GLN A 58 6.92 0.67 -7.16
C GLN A 58 6.08 1.81 -6.58
N PHE A 59 6.74 2.73 -5.88
CA PHE A 59 6.15 3.99 -5.43
C PHE A 59 6.75 5.12 -6.25
N LYS A 60 5.93 5.79 -7.05
CA LYS A 60 6.30 7.03 -7.73
C LYS A 60 5.85 8.22 -6.88
N LEU A 61 6.84 8.89 -6.31
CA LEU A 61 6.75 10.12 -5.53
C LEU A 61 6.64 11.35 -6.44
N HIS A 62 6.47 12.52 -5.84
CA HIS A 62 6.50 13.80 -6.55
C HIS A 62 7.87 14.06 -7.22
N ASP A 63 7.87 14.80 -8.33
CA ASP A 63 9.07 15.05 -9.14
C ASP A 63 10.13 15.92 -8.43
N SER A 64 9.80 16.54 -7.29
CA SER A 64 10.76 17.25 -6.44
C SER A 64 11.77 16.34 -5.74
N TYR A 65 11.49 15.03 -5.64
CA TYR A 65 12.43 14.07 -5.07
C TYR A 65 13.43 13.63 -6.14
N ALA A 66 14.74 13.74 -5.84
CA ALA A 66 15.82 13.39 -6.78
C ALA A 66 15.68 11.97 -7.37
N VAL A 67 15.22 11.03 -6.54
CA VAL A 67 14.79 9.70 -6.99
C VAL A 67 13.29 9.59 -6.69
N ASN A 68 12.47 10.02 -7.63
CA ASN A 68 11.01 9.99 -7.49
C ASN A 68 10.41 8.59 -7.72
N SER A 69 11.13 7.64 -8.32
CA SER A 69 10.66 6.27 -8.55
C SER A 69 11.40 5.29 -7.64
N ARG A 70 10.73 4.82 -6.58
CA ARG A 70 11.26 3.85 -5.63
C ARG A 70 10.69 2.46 -5.91
N VAL A 71 11.53 1.44 -5.83
CA VAL A 71 11.14 0.05 -6.12
C VAL A 71 11.52 -0.83 -4.94
N CYS A 72 10.55 -1.54 -4.38
CA CYS A 72 10.72 -2.51 -3.32
C CYS A 72 10.49 -3.91 -3.91
N GLU A 73 11.55 -4.72 -4.02
CA GLU A 73 11.47 -6.07 -4.60
C GLU A 73 11.10 -7.15 -3.58
N LYS A 74 11.19 -6.83 -2.29
CA LYS A 74 10.88 -7.73 -1.18
C LYS A 74 10.15 -6.96 -0.07
N PRO A 75 9.33 -7.64 0.74
CA PRO A 75 8.74 -7.02 1.92
C PRO A 75 9.83 -6.63 2.95
N PRO A 76 9.59 -5.58 3.77
CA PRO A 76 8.40 -4.72 3.77
C PRO A 76 8.33 -3.82 2.53
N TYR A 77 7.15 -3.74 1.92
CA TYR A 77 6.92 -2.87 0.75
C TYR A 77 6.57 -1.46 1.22
N GLU A 78 7.58 -0.74 1.69
CA GLU A 78 7.42 0.61 2.19
C GLU A 78 8.57 1.52 1.80
N VAL A 79 8.28 2.82 1.77
CA VAL A 79 9.24 3.89 1.51
C VAL A 79 9.06 4.95 2.57
N THR A 80 10.13 5.23 3.30
CA THR A 80 10.20 6.32 4.27
C THR A 80 11.00 7.48 3.71
N GLU A 81 10.47 8.68 3.85
CA GLU A 81 11.06 9.92 3.36
C GLU A 81 10.67 11.08 4.28
N THR A 82 11.17 12.27 3.97
CA THR A 82 10.87 13.49 4.72
C THR A 82 10.31 14.56 3.81
N GLY A 83 9.46 15.45 4.33
CA GLY A 83 8.83 16.50 3.54
C GLY A 83 8.07 17.51 4.39
N TRP A 84 7.46 18.48 3.72
CA TRP A 84 6.70 19.56 4.36
C TRP A 84 5.28 19.74 3.81
N GLY A 85 4.95 19.09 2.68
CA GLY A 85 3.66 19.22 2.00
C GLY A 85 3.06 17.88 1.62
N GLU A 86 1.81 17.92 1.14
CA GLU A 86 1.04 16.77 0.70
C GLU A 86 1.14 16.60 -0.82
N PHE A 87 1.16 15.35 -1.29
CA PHE A 87 1.20 15.03 -2.71
C PHE A 87 0.61 13.64 -2.97
N GLU A 88 0.24 13.34 -4.22
CA GLU A 88 -0.22 12.01 -4.60
C GLU A 88 0.98 11.07 -4.87
N VAL A 89 0.91 9.84 -4.36
CA VAL A 89 1.90 8.79 -4.61
C VAL A 89 1.28 7.73 -5.49
N GLN A 90 1.87 7.46 -6.65
CA GLN A 90 1.41 6.38 -7.50
C GLN A 90 2.07 5.06 -7.06
N MET A 91 1.26 4.11 -6.60
CA MET A 91 1.70 2.76 -6.24
C MET A 91 1.41 1.79 -7.39
N ARG A 92 2.42 1.02 -7.80
CA ARG A 92 2.28 -0.02 -8.83
C ARG A 92 2.70 -1.36 -8.25
N ILE A 93 1.81 -2.33 -8.30
CA ILE A 93 2.06 -3.68 -7.78
C ILE A 93 2.32 -4.57 -8.98
N TYR A 94 3.49 -5.19 -9.01
CA TYR A 94 3.87 -6.16 -10.02
C TYR A 94 3.71 -7.55 -9.43
N PHE A 95 2.74 -8.30 -9.94
CA PHE A 95 2.61 -9.73 -9.67
C PHE A 95 3.56 -10.53 -10.57
N VAL A 96 3.59 -11.85 -10.37
CA VAL A 96 4.41 -12.78 -11.16
C VAL A 96 4.16 -12.61 -12.67
N ASP A 97 2.91 -12.36 -13.08
CA ASP A 97 2.46 -12.34 -14.47
C ASP A 97 1.63 -11.11 -14.88
N VAL A 98 1.18 -10.28 -13.93
CA VAL A 98 0.31 -9.12 -14.17
C VAL A 98 0.79 -7.88 -13.39
N THR A 99 0.57 -6.67 -13.91
CA THR A 99 0.84 -5.41 -13.19
C THR A 99 -0.46 -4.66 -12.93
N VAL A 100 -0.67 -4.19 -11.70
CA VAL A 100 -1.82 -3.37 -11.28
C VAL A 100 -1.35 -2.00 -10.80
N PHE A 101 -2.18 -0.98 -11.04
CA PHE A 101 -1.90 0.42 -10.71
C PHE A 101 -2.92 0.92 -9.68
N HIS A 102 -2.44 1.63 -8.67
CA HIS A 102 -3.28 2.28 -7.66
C HIS A 102 -2.70 3.66 -7.30
N TYR A 103 -3.55 4.67 -7.16
CA TYR A 103 -3.12 6.02 -6.77
C TYR A 103 -3.42 6.22 -5.29
N LEU A 104 -2.39 6.52 -4.50
CA LEU A 104 -2.53 6.85 -3.10
C LEU A 104 -2.60 8.37 -2.94
N ARG A 105 -3.67 8.83 -2.29
CA ARG A 105 -3.81 10.23 -1.88
C ARG A 105 -3.42 10.37 -0.42
N LEU A 106 -2.48 11.25 -0.12
CA LEU A 106 -2.02 11.53 1.24
C LEU A 106 -2.90 12.57 1.97
N PHE A 107 -4.22 12.58 1.75
CA PHE A 107 -5.15 13.53 2.37
C PHE A 107 -5.75 12.95 3.63
N GLN A 108 -5.57 13.60 4.78
CA GLN A 108 -5.73 12.89 6.04
C GLN A 108 -6.17 13.72 7.26
N PRO A 109 -7.02 13.15 8.13
CA PRO A 109 -7.28 13.68 9.47
C PRO A 109 -6.13 13.37 10.45
N VAL A 110 -5.83 14.33 11.33
CA VAL A 110 -4.79 14.20 12.37
C VAL A 110 -5.29 13.33 13.52
N VAL A 111 -4.50 12.33 13.92
CA VAL A 111 -4.76 11.49 15.10
C VAL A 111 -3.85 11.92 16.25
N ASN A 112 -4.44 12.09 17.45
CA ASN A 112 -3.69 12.33 18.68
C ASN A 112 -3.47 11.00 19.39
N LEU A 113 -2.22 10.58 19.54
CA LEU A 113 -1.88 9.38 20.28
C LEU A 113 -1.93 9.64 21.80
N PRO A 114 -2.18 8.62 22.63
CA PRO A 114 -2.26 8.77 24.10
C PRO A 114 -0.99 9.34 24.75
N ASN A 115 0.16 9.24 24.08
CA ASN A 115 1.43 9.80 24.51
C ASN A 115 1.61 11.29 24.17
N GLY A 116 0.57 11.97 23.65
CA GLY A 116 0.61 13.37 23.24
C GLY A 116 1.27 13.63 21.88
N THR A 117 1.70 12.58 21.17
CA THR A 117 2.26 12.72 19.81
C THR A 117 1.14 12.78 18.79
N THR A 118 1.17 13.80 17.92
CA THR A 118 0.30 13.87 16.74
C THR A 118 0.87 13.01 15.63
N GLN A 119 0.06 12.11 15.07
CA GLN A 119 0.41 11.30 13.91
C GLN A 119 -0.69 11.39 12.87
N VAL A 120 -0.30 11.42 11.61
CA VAL A 120 -1.19 11.35 10.47
C VAL A 120 -1.16 9.90 9.98
N ILE A 121 -2.31 9.21 9.90
CA ILE A 121 -2.41 7.78 9.53
C ILE A 121 -3.54 7.54 8.52
N ALA A 122 -3.19 7.09 7.31
CA ALA A 122 -4.10 6.77 6.20
C ALA A 122 -3.93 5.32 5.94
N GLU A 123 -4.94 4.54 6.24
CA GLU A 123 -4.95 3.13 5.92
C GLU A 123 -6.24 2.82 5.19
N HIS A 124 -6.07 2.15 4.05
CA HIS A 124 -7.16 1.69 3.22
C HIS A 124 -7.07 0.17 3.13
N TYR A 125 -8.16 -0.50 3.47
CA TYR A 125 -8.35 -1.92 3.20
C TYR A 125 -8.82 -2.10 1.76
N ASP A 126 -8.28 -3.09 1.08
CA ASP A 126 -8.73 -3.48 -0.26
C ASP A 126 -8.51 -4.97 -0.50
N GLU A 127 -9.15 -5.49 -1.55
CA GLU A 127 -9.10 -6.90 -1.93
C GLU A 127 -8.65 -7.05 -3.37
N ILE A 128 -7.51 -7.70 -3.58
CA ILE A 128 -7.05 -8.07 -4.92
C ILE A 128 -7.75 -9.37 -5.31
N VAL A 129 -8.62 -9.29 -6.32
CA VAL A 129 -9.36 -10.43 -6.86
C VAL A 129 -8.66 -10.98 -8.11
N PHE A 130 -8.08 -12.17 -7.98
CA PHE A 130 -7.52 -12.94 -9.09
C PHE A 130 -8.60 -13.84 -9.68
N GLN A 131 -9.23 -13.39 -10.76
CA GLN A 131 -10.21 -14.17 -11.52
C GLN A 131 -9.52 -14.94 -12.64
N GLU A 132 -9.67 -16.27 -12.61
CA GLU A 132 -9.02 -17.21 -13.51
C GLU A 132 -7.53 -16.92 -13.68
N PRO A 133 -6.72 -16.95 -12.59
CA PRO A 133 -5.30 -16.65 -12.67
C PRO A 133 -4.58 -17.61 -13.64
N THR A 134 -3.43 -17.19 -14.16
CA THR A 134 -2.57 -18.10 -14.93
C THR A 134 -2.09 -19.24 -14.03
N ILE A 135 -1.65 -20.36 -14.62
CA ILE A 135 -1.15 -21.51 -13.83
C ILE A 135 -0.01 -21.11 -12.87
N PRO A 136 1.02 -20.34 -13.30
CA PRO A 136 2.08 -19.88 -12.39
C PRO A 136 1.54 -19.01 -11.25
N MET A 137 0.62 -18.08 -11.56
CA MET A 137 0.05 -17.20 -10.55
C MET A 137 -0.85 -17.96 -9.56
N TYR A 138 -1.63 -18.94 -10.03
CA TYR A 138 -2.41 -19.80 -9.16
C TYR A 138 -1.53 -20.56 -8.19
N LYS A 139 -0.43 -21.17 -8.67
CA LYS A 139 0.53 -21.87 -7.82
C LYS A 139 1.14 -20.94 -6.77
N ALA A 140 1.59 -19.76 -7.18
CA ALA A 140 2.11 -18.73 -6.28
C ALA A 140 1.08 -18.35 -5.19
N LEU A 141 -0.17 -18.08 -5.59
CA LEU A 141 -1.24 -17.67 -4.68
C LEU A 141 -1.62 -18.74 -3.64
N THR A 142 -1.46 -20.03 -3.97
CA THR A 142 -1.82 -21.16 -3.09
C THR A 142 -0.63 -21.79 -2.35
N SER A 143 0.61 -21.32 -2.58
CA SER A 143 1.81 -21.93 -1.99
C SER A 143 1.89 -21.79 -0.46
N GLY A 144 1.16 -20.81 0.12
CA GLY A 144 1.20 -20.47 1.54
C GLY A 144 0.05 -20.96 2.43
N ASP A 145 -1.00 -21.58 1.86
CA ASP A 145 -2.28 -21.87 2.56
C ASP A 145 -2.18 -22.90 3.73
N GLY A 146 -0.98 -23.41 4.03
CA GLY A 146 -0.72 -24.36 5.13
C GLY A 146 -0.30 -23.73 6.47
N LYS A 147 -0.05 -22.42 6.54
CA LYS A 147 0.39 -21.75 7.78
C LYS A 147 -0.80 -21.07 8.47
N LYS A 148 -1.22 -21.58 9.63
CA LYS A 148 -2.27 -20.96 10.45
C LYS A 148 -1.78 -19.58 10.94
N HIS A 149 -2.38 -18.51 10.44
CA HIS A 149 -2.07 -17.15 10.89
C HIS A 149 -2.81 -16.78 12.18
N ASP A 150 -2.08 -16.19 13.14
CA ASP A 150 -2.64 -15.68 14.38
C ASP A 150 -3.29 -14.31 14.13
N ARG A 151 -4.62 -14.25 14.27
CA ARG A 151 -5.46 -13.09 13.94
C ARG A 151 -5.29 -11.90 14.91
N LYS A 152 -4.28 -11.92 15.77
CA LYS A 152 -4.13 -11.01 16.91
C LYS A 152 -2.90 -10.12 16.78
N LYS A 153 -2.85 -9.28 15.76
CA LYS A 153 -1.95 -8.12 15.75
C LYS A 153 -2.35 -7.03 14.76
N PHE A 154 -3.60 -6.60 14.80
CA PHE A 154 -3.93 -5.24 14.37
C PHE A 154 -4.57 -4.50 15.53
N HIS A 155 -4.06 -3.30 15.81
CA HIS A 155 -4.69 -2.39 16.74
C HIS A 155 -6.12 -2.17 16.25
N ALA A 156 -7.07 -2.59 17.06
CA ALA A 156 -8.46 -2.31 16.89
C ALA A 156 -8.65 -0.79 16.80
N ASP A 157 -8.98 -0.27 15.62
CA ASP A 157 -9.85 0.90 15.43
C ASP A 157 -10.04 1.23 13.95
N CYS A 158 -10.84 0.42 13.26
CA CYS A 158 -11.52 0.85 12.03
C CYS A 158 -12.90 0.20 11.95
N ARG A 159 -13.77 0.56 12.90
CA ARG A 159 -15.22 0.33 12.81
C ARG A 159 -15.87 1.36 11.89
N PHE A 160 -15.42 1.49 10.64
CA PHE A 160 -16.13 2.20 9.58
C PHE A 160 -15.80 1.59 8.22
N ALA A 161 -16.15 0.32 8.04
CA ALA A 161 -16.29 -0.24 6.70
C ALA A 161 -17.74 0.00 6.27
N GLN A 162 -18.02 1.17 5.71
CA GLN A 162 -19.26 1.41 4.97
C GLN A 162 -18.97 2.28 3.74
N ILE A 163 -19.06 1.64 2.57
CA ILE A 163 -19.47 2.16 1.25
C ILE A 163 -18.90 3.54 0.86
N ALA A 164 -18.07 3.59 -0.18
CA ALA A 164 -18.46 4.18 -1.46
C ALA A 164 -17.27 4.33 -2.42
N LEU A 165 -17.55 4.06 -3.70
CA LEU A 165 -16.94 4.78 -4.82
C LEU A 165 -16.85 6.27 -4.50
N VAL A 166 -15.66 6.85 -4.52
CA VAL A 166 -15.51 8.32 -4.55
C VAL A 166 -14.60 8.69 -5.71
N SER A 167 -15.17 8.66 -6.91
CA SER A 167 -14.81 9.66 -7.92
C SER A 167 -15.34 11.00 -7.43
N ILE A 168 -14.47 11.85 -6.90
CA ILE A 168 -14.77 13.29 -6.75
C ILE A 168 -13.58 14.08 -7.29
N PHE A 169 -13.87 14.79 -8.38
CA PHE A 169 -13.13 15.93 -8.91
C PHE A 169 -13.10 17.07 -7.88
N LEU A 170 -11.96 17.74 -7.74
CA LEU A 170 -11.85 19.18 -7.51
C LEU A 170 -10.49 19.59 -8.11
N LEU A 171 -10.44 20.09 -9.36
CA LEU A 171 -10.57 21.51 -9.74
C LEU A 171 -9.77 22.45 -8.83
N LEU A 172 -8.55 22.76 -9.30
CA LEU A 172 -7.90 24.08 -9.35
C LEU A 172 -8.28 25.10 -8.26
N CYS A 173 -7.31 25.45 -7.40
CA CYS A 173 -6.49 26.67 -7.51
C CYS A 173 -5.25 26.50 -6.63
#